data_AF-A0A4S0JQH2-F1
#
_entry.id   AF-A0A4S0JQH2-F1
#
_cell.length_a   1.000
_cell.length_b   1.000
_cell.length_c   1.000
_cell.angle_alpha   90.00
_cell.angle_beta   90.00
_cell.angle_gamma   90.00
#
_symmetry.space_group_name_H-M   'P 1'
#
loop_
_entity.id
_entity.type
_entity.pdbx_description
1 polymer ?
#
loop_
_entity_poly.entity_id
_entity_poly.type
_entity_poly.pdbx_seq_one_letter_code
_entity_poly.pdbx_strand_id
1 'polypeptide(L)'
;AEAKNQFRAENYGNAGALFFKATQLAPNDGGAWMGLAASCDRIHRFDLADRAYGRAFKLMGPSPEYYNNVGYSDLLRGKLQDARGNFLKAYELAPNDPTVANNLKLLSSSVQN
;
A
#
# COMPACT_ATOMS: atom_id res chain seq x y z
N ALA A 1 -3.22 -7.52 -15.35
CA ALA A 1 -2.27 -6.67 -16.10
C ALA A 1 -2.78 -5.23 -16.20
N GLU A 2 -3.99 -5.02 -16.72
CA GLU A 2 -4.51 -3.67 -16.98
C GLU A 2 -4.60 -2.74 -15.75
N ALA A 3 -5.13 -3.21 -14.62
CA ALA A 3 -5.20 -2.40 -13.39
C ALA A 3 -3.83 -1.87 -12.95
N LYS A 4 -2.80 -2.74 -12.99
CA LYS A 4 -1.42 -2.38 -12.65
C LYS A 4 -0.81 -1.42 -13.68
N ASN A 5 -1.17 -1.55 -14.96
CA ASN A 5 -0.73 -0.62 -16.00
C ASN A 5 -1.32 0.78 -15.78
N GLN A 6 -2.62 0.87 -15.51
CA GLN A 6 -3.27 2.15 -15.17
C GLN A 6 -2.66 2.78 -13.92
N PHE A 7 -2.32 1.99 -12.90
CA PHE A 7 -1.65 2.47 -11.70
C PHE A 7 -0.27 3.06 -12.02
N ARG A 8 0.53 2.36 -12.84
CA ARG A 8 1.86 2.83 -13.27
C ARG A 8 1.79 4.09 -14.14
N ALA A 9 0.72 4.24 -14.91
CA ALA A 9 0.42 5.42 -15.71
C ALA A 9 -0.22 6.57 -14.91
N GLU A 10 -0.24 6.46 -13.58
CA GLU A 10 -0.81 7.45 -12.66
C GLU A 10 -2.32 7.69 -12.76
N ASN A 11 -3.02 6.84 -13.51
CA ASN A 11 -4.47 6.88 -13.64
C ASN A 11 -5.14 6.16 -12.46
N TYR A 12 -4.92 6.67 -11.24
CA TYR A 12 -5.27 5.98 -10.00
C TYR A 12 -6.76 5.69 -9.83
N GLY A 13 -7.64 6.56 -10.34
CA GLY A 13 -9.09 6.33 -10.34
C GLY A 13 -9.48 5.14 -11.22
N ASN A 14 -8.93 5.05 -12.44
CA ASN A 14 -9.17 3.93 -13.35
C ASN A 14 -8.57 2.63 -12.80
N ALA A 15 -7.35 2.71 -12.25
CA ALA A 15 -6.71 1.59 -11.58
C ALA A 15 -7.59 1.06 -10.42
N GLY A 16 -8.12 1.96 -9.59
CA GLY A 16 -9.02 1.62 -8.48
C GLY A 16 -10.29 0.96 -8.95
N ALA A 17 -10.93 1.46 -10.01
CA ALA A 17 -12.13 0.83 -10.59
C ALA A 17 -11.84 -0.60 -11.11
N LEU A 18 -10.69 -0.81 -11.75
CA LEU A 18 -10.29 -2.12 -12.25
C LEU A 18 -9.92 -3.09 -11.11
N PHE A 19 -9.21 -2.61 -10.08
CA PHE A 19 -8.94 -3.42 -8.90
C PHE A 19 -10.21 -3.75 -8.13
N PHE A 20 -11.15 -2.82 -7.99
CA PHE A 20 -12.46 -3.09 -7.40
C PHE A 20 -13.22 -4.17 -8.17
N LYS A 21 -13.23 -4.10 -9.51
CA LYS A 21 -13.81 -5.19 -10.33
C LYS A 21 -13.10 -6.52 -10.08
N ALA A 22 -11.78 -6.51 -9.94
CA ALA A 22 -11.02 -7.72 -9.62
C ALA A 22 -11.40 -8.30 -8.24
N THR A 23 -11.64 -7.46 -7.22
CA THR A 23 -12.10 -7.95 -5.91
C THR A 23 -13.51 -8.52 -5.95
N GLN A 24 -14.37 -8.10 -6.88
CA GLN A 24 -15.68 -8.74 -7.08
C GLN A 24 -15.57 -10.11 -7.75
N LEU A 25 -14.65 -10.26 -8.71
CA LEU A 25 -14.44 -11.50 -9.45
C LEU A 25 -13.66 -12.55 -8.65
N ALA A 26 -12.70 -12.10 -7.85
CA ALA A 26 -11.87 -12.93 -6.99
C ALA A 26 -11.78 -12.31 -5.58
N PRO A 27 -12.80 -12.50 -4.73
CA PRO A 27 -12.85 -11.87 -3.40
C PRO A 27 -11.71 -12.27 -2.46
N ASN A 28 -11.05 -13.39 -2.73
CA ASN A 28 -9.94 -13.91 -1.92
C ASN A 28 -8.56 -13.54 -2.50
N ASP A 29 -8.49 -12.75 -3.57
CA ASP A 29 -7.24 -12.23 -4.11
C ASP A 29 -6.76 -11.04 -3.27
N GLY A 30 -5.87 -11.31 -2.31
CA GLY A 30 -5.27 -10.27 -1.47
C GLY A 30 -4.49 -9.21 -2.27
N GLY A 31 -3.90 -9.59 -3.40
CA GLY A 31 -3.20 -8.66 -4.29
C GLY A 31 -4.13 -7.66 -4.96
N ALA A 32 -5.33 -8.09 -5.35
CA ALA A 32 -6.37 -7.20 -5.86
C ALA A 32 -6.83 -6.20 -4.79
N TRP A 33 -7.00 -6.64 -3.54
CA TRP A 33 -7.35 -5.76 -2.42
C TRP A 33 -6.24 -4.76 -2.08
N MET A 34 -4.97 -5.16 -2.10
CA MET A 34 -3.86 -4.21 -1.93
C MET A 34 -3.78 -3.19 -3.07
N GLY A 35 -3.97 -3.63 -4.33
CA GLY A 35 -4.01 -2.74 -5.47
C GLY A 35 -5.13 -1.70 -5.37
N LEU A 36 -6.32 -2.13 -4.93
CA LEU A 36 -7.44 -1.23 -4.65
C LEU A 36 -7.08 -0.23 -3.55
N ALA A 37 -6.48 -0.70 -2.45
CA ALA A 37 -6.09 0.15 -1.33
C ALA A 37 -5.07 1.23 -1.76
N ALA A 38 -4.01 0.81 -2.45
CA ALA A 38 -3.00 1.72 -2.97
C ALA A 38 -3.59 2.73 -3.96
N SER A 39 -4.50 2.31 -4.84
CA SER A 39 -5.22 3.22 -5.74
C SER A 39 -6.03 4.26 -4.97
N CYS A 40 -6.73 3.86 -3.91
CA CYS A 40 -7.51 4.75 -3.06
C CYS A 40 -6.62 5.76 -2.32
N ASP A 41 -5.46 5.33 -1.83
CA ASP A 41 -4.49 6.22 -1.20
C ASP A 41 -4.00 7.32 -2.14
N ARG A 42 -3.69 6.96 -3.40
CA ARG A 42 -3.21 7.93 -4.39
C ARG A 42 -4.25 8.99 -4.79
N ILE A 43 -5.52 8.76 -4.49
CA ILE A 43 -6.62 9.73 -4.67
C ILE A 43 -7.15 10.27 -3.33
N HIS A 44 -6.40 10.08 -2.24
CA HIS A 44 -6.73 10.54 -0.87
C HIS A 44 -8.07 10.03 -0.32
N ARG A 45 -8.56 8.91 -0.85
CA ARG A 45 -9.73 8.18 -0.32
C ARG A 45 -9.30 7.19 0.75
N PHE A 46 -8.69 7.74 1.80
CA PHE A 46 -8.13 6.98 2.92
C PHE A 46 -9.16 6.09 3.63
N ASP A 47 -10.42 6.52 3.66
CA ASP A 47 -11.54 5.75 4.20
C ASP A 47 -11.78 4.44 3.44
N LEU A 48 -11.54 4.42 2.14
CA LEU A 48 -11.65 3.22 1.30
C LEU A 48 -10.36 2.40 1.34
N ALA A 49 -9.21 3.07 1.39
CA ALA A 49 -7.91 2.42 1.53
C ALA A 49 -7.85 1.56 2.80
N ASP A 50 -8.30 2.08 3.94
CA ASP A 50 -8.30 1.34 5.22
C ASP A 50 -9.14 0.07 5.17
N ARG A 51 -10.33 0.14 4.53
CA ARG A 51 -11.20 -1.02 4.34
C ARG A 51 -10.54 -2.07 3.44
N ALA A 52 -9.91 -1.63 2.36
CA ALA A 52 -9.24 -2.50 1.40
C ALA A 52 -7.97 -3.13 2.01
N TYR A 53 -7.15 -2.39 2.75
CA TYR A 53 -6.03 -2.93 3.52
C TYR A 53 -6.49 -3.92 4.57
N GLY A 54 -7.56 -3.63 5.31
CA GLY A 54 -8.13 -4.58 6.27
C GLY A 54 -8.57 -5.90 5.63
N ARG A 55 -9.06 -5.88 4.38
CA ARG A 55 -9.33 -7.10 3.60
C ARG A 55 -8.05 -7.80 3.14
N ALA A 56 -7.09 -7.05 2.60
CA ALA A 56 -5.80 -7.60 2.18
C ALA A 56 -5.08 -8.31 3.34
N PHE A 57 -5.04 -7.69 4.53
CA PHE A 57 -4.42 -8.26 5.72
C PHE A 57 -5.03 -9.61 6.11
N LYS A 58 -6.37 -9.72 6.08
CA LYS A 58 -7.06 -10.98 6.41
C LYS A 58 -6.71 -12.12 5.45
N LEU A 59 -6.38 -11.81 4.20
CA LEU A 59 -6.11 -12.80 3.15
C LEU A 59 -4.62 -13.15 3.05
N MET A 60 -3.74 -12.18 3.28
CA MET A 60 -2.30 -12.32 3.08
C MET A 60 -1.50 -12.44 4.37
N GLY A 61 -2.08 -12.01 5.50
CA GLY A 61 -1.37 -11.88 6.76
C GLY A 61 -0.35 -10.74 6.77
N PRO A 62 0.47 -10.68 7.85
CA PRO A 62 1.54 -9.69 7.98
C PRO A 62 2.69 -10.02 7.03
N SER A 63 2.84 -9.25 5.96
CA SER A 63 3.91 -9.42 4.97
C SER A 63 4.72 -8.12 4.78
N PRO A 64 5.95 -8.20 4.23
CA PRO A 64 6.73 -7.00 3.91
C PRO A 64 5.96 -6.04 2.99
N GLU A 65 5.30 -6.58 1.96
CA GLU A 65 4.52 -5.80 1.01
C GLU A 65 3.33 -5.09 1.68
N TYR A 66 2.63 -5.78 2.58
CA TYR A 66 1.52 -5.20 3.34
C TYR A 66 2.00 -4.03 4.22
N TYR A 67 3.02 -4.26 5.05
CA TYR A 67 3.53 -3.22 5.94
C TYR A 67 4.14 -2.05 5.18
N ASN A 68 4.81 -2.32 4.06
CA ASN A 68 5.34 -1.27 3.19
C ASN A 68 4.22 -0.40 2.61
N ASN A 69 3.13 -1.00 2.13
CA ASN A 69 2.01 -0.26 1.56
C ASN A 69 1.23 0.53 2.63
N VAL A 70 0.98 -0.04 3.81
CA VAL A 70 0.33 0.70 4.92
C VAL A 70 1.24 1.81 5.44
N GLY A 71 2.57 1.58 5.52
CA GLY A 71 3.52 2.64 5.89
C GLY A 71 3.50 3.81 4.91
N TYR A 72 3.38 3.53 3.62
CA TYR A 72 3.21 4.58 2.60
C TYR A 72 1.85 5.29 2.73
N SER A 73 0.79 4.57 3.06
CA SER A 73 -0.53 5.14 3.36
C SER A 73 -0.46 6.14 4.52
N ASP A 74 0.20 5.77 5.62
CA ASP A 74 0.39 6.62 6.79
C ASP A 74 1.26 7.85 6.46
N LEU A 75 2.28 7.68 5.62
CA LEU A 75 3.12 8.79 5.14
C LEU A 75 2.29 9.82 4.37
N LEU A 76 1.43 9.38 3.43
CA LEU A 76 0.53 10.27 2.67
C LEU A 76 -0.44 11.04 3.58
N ARG A 77 -0.76 10.48 4.75
CA ARG A 77 -1.64 11.08 5.76
C ARG A 77 -0.89 11.95 6.78
N GLY A 78 0.43 12.09 6.65
CA GLY A 78 1.28 12.83 7.60
C GLY A 78 1.48 12.13 8.94
N LYS A 79 1.11 10.84 9.07
CA LYS A 79 1.30 10.05 10.29
C LYS A 79 2.70 9.45 10.35
N LEU A 80 3.70 10.33 10.49
CA LEU A 80 5.11 9.96 10.32
C LEU A 80 5.58 8.85 11.27
N GLN A 81 5.08 8.81 12.51
CA GLN A 81 5.45 7.77 13.48
C GLN A 81 4.88 6.40 13.10
N ASP A 82 3.61 6.35 12.68
CA ASP A 82 2.96 5.11 12.23
C ASP A 82 3.61 4.59 10.95
N ALA A 83 3.90 5.49 10.00
CA ALA A 83 4.64 5.19 8.78
C ALA A 83 6.00 4.55 9.11
N ARG A 84 6.74 5.10 10.09
CA ARG A 84 8.04 4.57 10.53
C ARG A 84 7.89 3.16 11.08
N GLY A 85 6.92 2.94 11.96
CA GLY A 85 6.68 1.63 12.55
C GLY A 85 6.37 0.58 11.49
N ASN A 86 5.55 0.92 10.49
CA ASN A 86 5.20 0.02 9.40
C ASN A 86 6.38 -0.25 8.46
N PHE A 87 7.15 0.77 8.05
CA PHE A 87 8.34 0.55 7.22
C PHE A 87 9.42 -0.26 7.94
N LEU A 88 9.61 -0.06 9.24
CA LEU A 88 10.54 -0.88 10.04
C LEU A 88 10.11 -2.35 10.06
N LYS A 89 8.82 -2.64 10.31
CA LYS A 89 8.31 -4.02 10.24
C LYS A 89 8.50 -4.64 8.87
N ALA A 90 8.27 -3.88 7.80
CA ALA A 90 8.53 -4.37 6.45
C ALA A 90 10.02 -4.71 6.25
N TYR A 91 10.92 -3.85 6.75
CA TYR A 91 12.37 -4.03 6.64
C TYR A 91 12.87 -5.21 7.46
N GLU A 92 12.37 -5.40 8.67
CA GLU A 92 12.70 -6.56 9.51
C GLU A 92 12.34 -7.89 8.82
N LEU A 93 11.23 -7.93 8.07
CA LEU A 93 10.79 -9.12 7.34
C LEU A 93 11.55 -9.33 6.02
N ALA A 94 12.05 -8.26 5.39
CA ALA A 94 12.74 -8.31 4.11
C ALA A 94 13.88 -7.28 4.02
N PRO A 95 14.98 -7.46 4.80
CA PRO A 95 16.04 -6.45 4.91
C PRO A 95 16.84 -6.24 3.61
N ASN A 96 16.76 -7.20 2.69
CA ASN A 96 17.43 -7.17 1.40
C ASN A 96 16.51 -6.68 0.25
N ASP A 97 15.25 -6.33 0.53
CA ASP A 97 14.35 -5.78 -0.49
C ASP A 97 14.66 -4.28 -0.71
N PRO A 98 15.13 -3.88 -1.91
CA PRO A 98 15.48 -2.49 -2.19
C PRO A 98 14.27 -1.54 -2.08
N THR A 99 13.06 -2.02 -2.39
CA THR A 99 11.84 -1.20 -2.32
C THR A 99 11.55 -0.81 -0.87
N VAL A 100 11.60 -1.79 0.04
CA VAL A 100 11.37 -1.58 1.46
C VAL A 100 12.45 -0.68 2.06
N ALA A 101 13.72 -0.92 1.72
CA ALA A 101 14.84 -0.09 2.17
C ALA A 101 14.72 1.37 1.69
N ASN A 102 14.31 1.58 0.44
CA ASN A 102 14.13 2.92 -0.13
C ASN A 102 13.02 3.70 0.58
N ASN A 103 11.89 3.06 0.89
CA ASN A 103 10.78 3.70 1.59
C ASN A 103 11.11 4.07 3.04
N LEU A 104 11.85 3.21 3.75
CA LEU A 104 12.35 3.54 5.08
C LEU A 104 13.32 4.74 5.03
N LYS A 105 14.18 4.79 4.02
CA LYS A 105 15.11 5.92 3.81
C LYS A 105 14.35 7.23 3.52
N LEU A 106 13.34 7.19 2.63
CA LEU A 106 12.49 8.35 2.31
C LEU A 106 11.92 9.00 3.58
N LEU A 107 11.41 8.18 4.50
CA LEU A 107 10.88 8.68 5.76
C LEU A 107 11.98 9.23 6.68
N SER A 108 13.13 8.55 6.80
CA SER A 108 14.22 9.02 7.66
C SER A 108 14.72 10.42 7.28
N SER A 109 14.73 10.74 5.98
CA SER A 109 15.06 12.08 5.49
C SER A 109 13.96 13.13 5.75
N SER A 110 12.71 12.72 5.94
CA SER A 110 11.59 13.62 6.23
C SER A 110 11.46 14.01 7.71
N VAL A 111 12.08 13.25 8.63
CA VAL A 111 12.02 13.48 10.09
C VAL A 111 13.24 14.27 10.61
N GLN A 112 14.28 14.47 9.78
CA GLN A 112 15.51 15.19 10.16
C GLN A 112 15.48 16.71 9.91
N ASN A 113 14.35 17.29 9.49
CA ASN A 113 14.18 18.73 9.27
C ASN A 113 13.22 19.35 10.29
#